data_AF-A0A5B9P6F4-F1
#
_entry.id   AF-A0A5B9P6F4-F1
#
_cell.length_a   1.000
_cell.length_b   1.000
_cell.length_c   1.000
_cell.angle_alpha   90.00
_cell.angle_beta   90.00
_cell.angle_gamma   90.00
#
_symmetry.space_group_name_H-M   'P 1'
#
loop_
_entity.id
_entity.type
_entity.pdbx_description
1 polymer ?
#
loop_
_entity_poly.entity_id
_entity_poly.type
_entity_poly.pdbx_seq_one_letter_code
_entity_poly.pdbx_strand_id
1 'polypeptide(L)'
;MKSAKLTSVVSSAILIVLGLASAVSAQDNSSYPLVLSTSNLDAMVQGRLLTSPVKAEKQNSIENIIVSYEATKGNAPVELNVDMTYSNGKVDVIVDSNLLAKIKGQPVVFEITQRPVTEVVLKYDAPPASDPIISGVVEGAVFVRLSDTKRMAGKVEGLTEFKLKTAFGEVTVPMSEIAGIKFHTSSDDKAVVIMNNGDSVTGIPDITAVELTTDWGKADIDPEFIQSITSTSGAKFRQDNTDFGVRWILNTGNSLAPGALRN
;
A
#
# COMPACT_ATOMS: atom_id res chain seq x y z
N MET A 1 22.47 36.18 5.83
CA MET A 1 22.43 34.71 5.74
C MET A 1 22.19 34.15 7.15
N LYS A 2 20.99 33.65 7.44
CA LYS A 2 20.69 32.93 8.69
C LYS A 2 20.43 31.48 8.32
N SER A 3 21.33 30.59 8.72
CA SER A 3 21.20 29.14 8.58
C SER A 3 20.21 28.64 9.65
N ALA A 4 19.12 28.01 9.21
CA ALA A 4 18.19 27.33 10.10
C ALA A 4 18.61 25.85 10.19
N LYS A 5 19.04 25.41 11.37
CA LYS A 5 19.23 24.00 11.71
C LYS A 5 17.84 23.34 11.77
N LEU A 6 17.60 22.36 10.91
CA LEU A 6 16.47 21.44 11.05
C LEU A 6 16.74 20.50 12.22
N THR A 7 16.05 20.73 13.33
CA THR A 7 15.88 19.75 14.41
C THR A 7 14.95 18.65 13.88
N SER A 8 15.53 17.48 13.62
CA SER A 8 14.81 16.23 13.38
C SER A 8 13.81 15.97 14.51
N VAL A 9 12.51 16.11 14.21
CA VAL A 9 11.45 15.59 15.07
C VAL A 9 11.35 14.10 14.76
N VAL A 10 12.00 13.30 15.60
CA VAL A 10 11.83 11.85 15.59
C VAL A 10 10.40 11.54 16.02
N SER A 11 9.49 11.50 15.05
CA SER A 11 8.12 11.04 15.26
C SER A 11 8.19 9.53 15.53
N SER A 12 8.21 9.18 16.81
CA SER A 12 8.21 7.81 17.27
C SER A 12 6.89 7.17 16.87
N ALA A 13 6.92 6.20 15.95
CA ALA A 13 5.77 5.35 15.70
C ALA A 13 5.50 4.56 16.99
N ILE A 14 4.46 4.95 17.73
CA ILE A 14 4.02 4.23 18.92
C ILE A 14 3.43 2.91 18.42
N LEU A 15 4.16 1.82 18.63
CA LEU A 15 3.67 0.47 18.40
C LEU A 15 2.63 0.16 19.47
N ILE A 16 1.35 0.33 19.15
CA ILE A 16 0.26 -0.04 20.05
C ILE A 16 -0.09 -1.51 19.77
N VAL A 17 0.44 -2.42 20.59
CA VAL A 17 0.05 -3.83 20.58
C VAL A 17 -1.24 -3.97 21.38
N LEU A 18 -2.37 -3.76 20.72
CA LEU A 18 -3.69 -4.12 21.26
C LEU A 18 -4.03 -5.52 20.74
N GLY A 19 -4.07 -6.50 21.65
CA GLY A 19 -4.50 -7.85 21.31
C GLY A 19 -5.97 -7.85 20.86
N LEU A 20 -6.21 -8.25 19.61
CA LEU A 20 -7.56 -8.51 19.14
C LEU A 20 -8.12 -9.74 19.88
N ALA A 21 -9.31 -9.61 20.47
CA ALA A 21 -10.01 -10.77 21.03
C ALA A 21 -10.52 -11.65 19.88
N SER A 22 -10.04 -12.89 19.82
CA SER A 22 -10.65 -13.92 18.97
C SER A 22 -11.94 -14.41 19.66
N ALA A 23 -13.09 -14.06 19.09
CA ALA A 23 -14.36 -14.62 19.54
C ALA A 23 -14.50 -16.03 18.98
N VAL A 24 -14.47 -17.05 19.83
CA VAL A 24 -14.80 -18.43 19.43
C VAL A 24 -16.31 -18.51 19.21
N SER A 25 -16.78 -18.17 18.01
CA SER A 25 -18.08 -18.68 17.54
C SER A 25 -17.86 -20.08 16.99
N ALA A 26 -18.72 -21.02 17.35
CA ALA A 26 -18.61 -22.45 17.13
C ALA A 26 -18.74 -22.92 15.66
N GLN A 27 -18.19 -22.18 14.70
CA GLN A 27 -18.28 -22.51 13.28
C GLN A 27 -16.90 -22.39 12.64
N ASP A 28 -16.39 -23.56 12.30
CA ASP A 28 -15.19 -23.82 11.51
C ASP A 28 -13.83 -23.64 12.17
N ASN A 29 -13.12 -24.76 12.34
CA ASN A 29 -11.77 -24.80 12.92
C ASN A 29 -10.71 -24.14 12.03
N SER A 30 -11.06 -23.84 10.79
CA SER A 30 -10.24 -23.17 9.79
C SER A 30 -10.42 -21.66 9.72
N SER A 31 -11.35 -21.08 10.49
CA SER A 31 -11.56 -19.63 10.53
C SER A 31 -10.83 -18.96 11.70
N TYR A 32 -10.22 -17.80 11.43
CA TYR A 32 -9.56 -16.94 12.39
C TYR A 32 -10.33 -15.62 12.56
N PRO A 33 -11.19 -15.51 13.59
CA PRO A 33 -12.02 -14.33 13.78
C PRO A 33 -11.24 -13.19 14.46
N LEU A 34 -11.33 -12.01 13.85
CA LEU A 34 -10.82 -10.74 14.36
C LEU A 34 -11.99 -9.78 14.56
N VAL A 35 -12.25 -9.42 15.82
CA VAL A 35 -13.30 -8.46 16.17
C VAL A 35 -12.66 -7.11 16.49
N LEU A 36 -13.01 -6.09 15.71
CA LEU A 36 -12.58 -4.72 15.89
C LEU A 36 -13.58 -3.99 16.78
N SER A 37 -13.12 -3.52 17.94
CA SER A 37 -13.83 -2.55 18.76
C SER A 37 -13.57 -1.12 18.28
N THR A 38 -14.33 -0.15 18.80
CA THR A 38 -14.05 1.28 18.56
C THR A 38 -12.62 1.65 18.98
N SER A 39 -12.15 1.15 20.14
CA SER A 39 -10.78 1.41 20.60
C SER A 39 -9.72 0.81 19.68
N ASN A 40 -9.96 -0.38 19.13
CA ASN A 40 -9.03 -1.03 18.20
C ASN A 40 -8.99 -0.25 16.89
N LEU A 41 -10.14 0.19 16.37
CA LEU A 41 -10.19 1.03 15.18
C LEU A 41 -9.45 2.34 15.36
N ASP A 42 -9.68 3.05 16.47
CA ASP A 42 -9.00 4.31 16.75
C ASP A 42 -7.49 4.11 16.87
N ALA A 43 -7.07 3.03 17.54
CA ALA A 43 -5.65 2.66 17.61
C ALA A 43 -5.06 2.29 16.24
N MET A 44 -5.82 1.60 15.38
CA MET A 44 -5.40 1.30 14.00
C MET A 44 -5.26 2.57 13.16
N VAL A 45 -6.19 3.51 13.31
CA VAL A 45 -6.20 4.78 12.58
C VAL A 45 -5.03 5.67 13.04
N GLN A 46 -4.78 5.73 14.35
CA GLN A 46 -3.71 6.54 14.96
C GLN A 46 -2.32 5.90 14.78
N GLY A 47 -2.19 4.63 15.15
CA GLY A 47 -0.94 3.85 15.15
C GLY A 47 -0.62 3.16 13.82
N ARG A 48 -1.53 3.25 12.83
CA ARG A 48 -1.40 2.69 11.48
C ARG A 48 -1.36 1.17 11.37
N LEU A 49 -1.35 0.46 12.48
CA LEU A 49 -1.31 -0.99 12.49
C LEU A 49 -2.05 -1.56 13.71
N LEU A 50 -2.64 -2.74 13.51
CA LEU A 50 -3.10 -3.62 14.57
C LEU A 50 -2.51 -5.00 14.32
N THR A 51 -2.08 -5.65 15.38
CA THR A 51 -1.43 -6.95 15.32
C THR A 51 -2.18 -7.96 16.15
N SER A 52 -2.37 -9.16 15.62
CA SER A 52 -3.04 -10.26 16.28
C SER A 52 -2.23 -11.55 16.13
N PRO A 53 -1.57 -12.01 17.20
CA PRO A 53 -0.78 -13.24 17.16
C PRO A 53 -1.70 -14.47 17.06
N VAL A 54 -1.33 -15.41 16.20
CA VAL A 54 -2.05 -16.68 16.04
C VAL A 54 -1.48 -17.72 16.99
N LYS A 55 -2.36 -18.36 17.77
CA LYS A 55 -1.98 -19.45 18.68
C LYS A 55 -1.36 -20.62 17.92
N ALA A 56 -0.31 -21.22 18.49
CA ALA A 56 0.48 -22.27 17.86
C ALA A 56 -0.35 -23.43 17.29
N GLU A 57 -1.40 -23.84 18.02
CA GLU A 57 -2.32 -24.91 17.63
C GLU A 57 -3.19 -24.60 16.40
N LYS A 58 -3.27 -23.33 15.97
CA LYS A 58 -4.06 -22.89 14.81
C LYS A 58 -3.22 -22.47 13.60
N GLN A 59 -1.91 -22.27 13.74
CA GLN A 59 -1.08 -21.67 12.69
C GLN A 59 -1.11 -22.43 11.37
N ASN A 60 -1.31 -23.75 11.40
CA ASN A 60 -1.37 -24.59 10.19
C ASN A 60 -2.81 -24.85 9.69
N SER A 61 -3.84 -24.48 10.46
CA SER A 61 -5.23 -24.82 10.14
C SER A 61 -6.05 -23.65 9.60
N ILE A 62 -5.56 -22.41 9.66
CA ILE A 62 -6.30 -21.22 9.20
C ILE A 62 -6.41 -21.21 7.67
N GLU A 63 -7.65 -21.26 7.19
CA GLU A 63 -8.07 -21.03 5.80
C GLU A 63 -8.58 -19.61 5.61
N ASN A 64 -9.24 -19.04 6.63
CA ASN A 64 -9.98 -17.81 6.48
C ASN A 64 -9.67 -16.86 7.63
N ILE A 65 -9.44 -15.58 7.35
CA ILE A 65 -9.46 -14.52 8.35
C ILE A 65 -10.80 -13.81 8.24
N ILE A 66 -11.56 -13.76 9.33
CA ILE A 66 -12.85 -13.07 9.36
C ILE A 66 -12.68 -11.80 10.17
N VAL A 67 -12.72 -10.64 9.52
CA VAL A 67 -12.65 -9.34 10.20
C VAL A 67 -14.06 -8.75 10.33
N SER A 68 -14.45 -8.46 11.56
CA SER A 68 -15.78 -7.92 11.87
C SER A 68 -15.68 -6.73 12.81
N TYR A 69 -16.66 -5.84 12.75
CA TYR A 69 -16.85 -4.81 13.77
C TYR A 69 -17.76 -5.35 14.89
N GLU A 70 -17.55 -4.92 16.13
CA GLU A 70 -18.33 -5.41 17.28
C GLU A 70 -19.86 -5.37 17.07
N ALA A 71 -20.35 -4.33 16.39
CA ALA A 71 -21.77 -4.16 16.09
C ALA A 71 -22.30 -5.12 15.00
N THR A 72 -21.43 -5.71 14.18
CA THR A 72 -21.80 -6.51 13.00
C THR A 72 -21.30 -7.95 13.04
N LYS A 73 -20.56 -8.35 14.08
CA LYS A 73 -19.97 -9.70 14.25
C LYS A 73 -20.94 -10.89 14.12
N GLY A 74 -22.25 -10.67 14.28
CA GLY A 74 -23.27 -11.71 14.14
C GLY A 74 -23.86 -11.84 12.74
N ASN A 75 -23.48 -10.96 11.80
CA ASN A 75 -23.99 -10.97 10.44
C ASN A 75 -23.25 -12.00 9.59
N ALA A 76 -23.86 -12.41 8.47
CA ALA A 76 -23.22 -13.27 7.49
C ALA A 76 -21.97 -12.57 6.91
N PRO A 77 -20.79 -13.21 6.94
CA PRO A 77 -19.60 -12.65 6.34
C PRO A 77 -19.72 -12.55 4.83
N VAL A 78 -19.14 -11.50 4.26
CA VAL A 78 -19.00 -11.33 2.81
C VAL A 78 -17.55 -11.55 2.43
N GLU A 79 -17.34 -12.44 1.47
CA GLU A 79 -16.03 -12.68 0.90
C GLU A 79 -15.59 -11.45 0.10
N LEU A 80 -14.41 -10.94 0.41
CA LEU A 80 -13.80 -9.87 -0.37
C LEU A 80 -12.41 -10.32 -0.81
N ASN A 81 -12.15 -10.21 -2.11
CA ASN A 81 -10.80 -10.27 -2.62
C ASN A 81 -10.04 -9.02 -2.17
N VAL A 82 -9.27 -9.18 -1.10
CA VAL A 82 -8.38 -8.15 -0.57
C VAL A 82 -6.96 -8.64 -0.69
N ASP A 83 -6.11 -7.78 -1.24
CA ASP A 83 -4.69 -8.08 -1.41
C ASP A 83 -4.02 -8.25 -0.03
N MET A 84 -3.37 -9.39 0.16
CA MET A 84 -2.63 -9.73 1.39
C MET A 84 -1.16 -9.98 1.06
N THR A 85 -0.26 -9.49 1.91
CA THR A 85 1.18 -9.75 1.79
C THR A 85 1.61 -10.76 2.84
N TYR A 86 2.41 -11.74 2.44
CA TYR A 86 2.88 -12.82 3.31
C TYR A 86 4.39 -12.70 3.51
N SER A 87 4.85 -12.69 4.77
CA SER A 87 6.28 -12.69 5.08
C SER A 87 6.55 -13.39 6.41
N ASN A 88 7.42 -14.41 6.42
CA ASN A 88 7.83 -15.13 7.64
C ASN A 88 6.65 -15.61 8.53
N GLY A 89 5.56 -16.06 7.92
CA GLY A 89 4.32 -16.48 8.60
C GLY A 89 3.39 -15.35 9.04
N LYS A 90 3.78 -14.09 8.82
CA LYS A 90 2.93 -12.91 9.03
C LYS A 90 2.08 -12.65 7.80
N VAL A 91 0.81 -12.34 8.04
CA VAL A 91 -0.17 -11.92 7.02
C VAL A 91 -0.49 -10.45 7.22
N ASP A 92 -0.05 -9.61 6.30
CA ASP A 92 -0.36 -8.19 6.27
C ASP A 92 -1.60 -7.95 5.40
N VAL A 93 -2.66 -7.41 6.01
CA VAL A 93 -3.88 -6.96 5.33
C VAL A 93 -3.88 -5.44 5.29
N ILE A 94 -3.91 -4.86 4.09
CA ILE A 94 -4.00 -3.40 3.93
C ILE A 94 -5.46 -2.99 4.03
N VAL A 95 -5.78 -2.20 5.05
CA VAL A 95 -7.12 -1.67 5.30
C VAL A 95 -7.16 -0.20 4.91
N ASP A 96 -7.77 0.10 3.76
CA ASP A 96 -8.06 1.48 3.38
C ASP A 96 -9.42 1.94 3.95
N SER A 97 -9.81 3.20 3.69
CA SER A 97 -11.09 3.71 4.19
C SER A 97 -12.33 3.02 3.60
N ASN A 98 -12.23 2.49 2.38
CA ASN A 98 -13.34 1.78 1.75
C ASN A 98 -13.52 0.40 2.40
N LEU A 99 -12.44 -0.35 2.56
CA LEU A 99 -12.46 -1.63 3.26
C LEU A 99 -12.87 -1.45 4.72
N LEU A 100 -12.39 -0.39 5.39
CA LEU A 100 -12.80 -0.06 6.75
C LEU A 100 -14.31 0.20 6.86
N ALA A 101 -14.88 0.96 5.91
CA ALA A 101 -16.32 1.19 5.86
C ALA A 101 -17.10 -0.11 5.63
N LYS A 102 -16.61 -1.00 4.77
CA LYS A 102 -17.19 -2.33 4.55
C LYS A 102 -17.17 -3.18 5.82
N ILE A 103 -16.03 -3.27 6.51
CA ILE A 103 -15.88 -4.01 7.78
C ILE A 103 -16.83 -3.47 8.86
N LYS A 104 -17.02 -2.15 8.93
CA LYS A 104 -17.98 -1.51 9.85
C LYS A 104 -19.43 -1.88 9.53
N GLY A 105 -19.78 -2.04 8.26
CA GLY A 105 -21.13 -2.39 7.81
C GLY A 105 -21.43 -3.89 7.89
N GLN A 106 -20.44 -4.74 7.68
CA GLN A 106 -20.58 -6.20 7.65
C GLN A 106 -19.24 -6.91 7.89
N PRO A 107 -19.24 -8.14 8.44
CA PRO A 107 -18.04 -8.96 8.52
C PRO A 107 -17.51 -9.28 7.12
N VAL A 108 -16.19 -9.33 7.02
CA VAL A 108 -15.46 -9.60 5.78
C VAL A 108 -14.58 -10.83 5.96
N VAL A 109 -14.55 -11.70 4.95
CA VAL A 109 -13.66 -12.87 4.91
C VAL A 109 -12.51 -12.63 3.94
N PHE A 110 -11.31 -13.01 4.36
CA PHE A 110 -10.10 -13.07 3.53
C PHE A 110 -9.58 -14.51 3.48
N GLU A 111 -9.38 -15.03 2.27
CA GLU A 111 -8.87 -16.39 2.06
C GLU A 111 -7.35 -16.45 2.16
N ILE A 112 -6.85 -17.37 2.98
CA ILE A 112 -5.44 -17.58 3.25
C ILE A 112 -4.88 -18.65 2.33
N THR A 113 -3.91 -18.25 1.51
CA THR A 113 -3.27 -19.13 0.53
C THR A 113 -1.93 -19.68 1.00
N GLN A 114 -1.33 -19.11 2.06
CA GLN A 114 -0.03 -19.53 2.60
C GLN A 114 -0.07 -19.86 4.09
N ARG A 115 0.69 -20.87 4.49
CA ARG A 115 0.78 -21.37 5.87
C ARG A 115 2.23 -21.75 6.22
N PRO A 116 2.63 -21.73 7.50
CA PRO A 116 1.84 -21.37 8.69
C PRO A 116 1.54 -19.87 8.79
N VAL A 117 0.43 -19.50 9.42
CA VAL A 117 0.12 -18.11 9.82
C VAL A 117 0.43 -17.96 11.31
N THR A 118 1.48 -17.20 11.62
CA THR A 118 1.92 -16.90 13.00
C THR A 118 1.31 -15.60 13.51
N GLU A 119 1.01 -14.67 12.63
CA GLU A 119 0.54 -13.32 12.98
C GLU A 119 -0.33 -12.74 11.86
N VAL A 120 -1.42 -12.08 12.23
CA VAL A 120 -2.23 -11.27 11.32
C VAL A 120 -2.05 -9.80 11.68
N VAL A 121 -1.72 -8.97 10.69
CA VAL A 121 -1.53 -7.53 10.87
C VAL A 121 -2.44 -6.76 9.94
N LEU A 122 -3.29 -5.93 10.52
CA LEU A 122 -4.14 -4.99 9.80
C LEU A 122 -3.41 -3.65 9.73
N LYS A 123 -3.01 -3.22 8.54
CA LYS A 123 -2.32 -1.93 8.33
C LYS A 123 -3.31 -0.92 7.78
N TYR A 124 -3.56 0.16 8.50
CA TYR A 124 -4.47 1.21 8.03
C TYR A 124 -3.76 2.16 7.07
N ASP A 125 -4.10 2.04 5.79
CA ASP A 125 -3.71 2.99 4.76
C ASP A 125 -4.74 4.14 4.75
N ALA A 126 -4.42 5.22 5.47
CA ALA A 126 -5.34 6.36 5.41
C ALA A 126 -5.38 6.88 3.97
N PRO A 127 -6.58 7.25 3.49
CA PRO A 127 -6.68 8.08 2.31
C PRO A 127 -5.83 9.34 2.54
N PRO A 128 -5.46 10.04 1.45
CA PRO A 128 -5.36 11.47 1.42
C PRO A 128 -5.57 12.13 2.75
N ALA A 129 -4.59 12.54 3.56
CA ALA A 129 -4.93 13.30 4.76
C ALA A 129 -5.30 14.65 4.17
N SER A 130 -6.56 14.77 3.71
CA SER A 130 -7.04 15.63 2.63
C SER A 130 -5.92 16.55 2.23
N ASP A 131 -5.08 16.09 1.27
CA ASP A 131 -3.84 16.78 0.88
C ASP A 131 -4.17 18.26 0.93
N PRO A 132 -3.37 19.12 1.60
CA PRO A 132 -3.69 20.55 1.68
C PRO A 132 -4.13 20.91 0.29
N ILE A 133 -5.42 21.27 0.15
CA ILE A 133 -6.09 21.27 -1.15
C ILE A 133 -5.16 22.12 -1.99
N ILE A 134 -4.40 21.50 -2.89
CA ILE A 134 -3.71 22.26 -3.91
C ILE A 134 -4.89 22.65 -4.76
N SER A 135 -5.46 23.80 -4.42
CA SER A 135 -6.56 24.42 -5.12
C SER A 135 -5.97 24.72 -6.48
N GLY A 136 -6.15 23.77 -7.40
CA GLY A 136 -5.35 23.61 -8.60
C GLY A 136 -4.54 22.31 -8.54
N VAL A 137 -5.07 21.24 -9.12
CA VAL A 137 -4.22 20.14 -9.61
C VAL A 137 -3.16 20.80 -10.48
N VAL A 138 -1.92 20.91 -9.98
CA VAL A 138 -0.82 21.39 -10.79
C VAL A 138 -0.64 20.31 -11.85
N GLU A 139 -0.90 20.67 -13.10
CA GLU A 139 -0.64 19.79 -14.24
C GLU A 139 0.80 19.27 -14.15
N GLY A 140 0.96 17.95 -14.10
CA GLY A 140 2.26 17.29 -13.90
C GLY A 140 2.68 17.04 -12.44
N ALA A 141 1.78 17.17 -11.47
CA ALA A 141 2.04 16.69 -10.10
C ALA A 141 2.10 15.15 -10.06
N VAL A 142 3.05 14.62 -9.30
CA VAL A 142 3.18 13.21 -8.99
C VAL A 142 3.00 12.96 -7.49
N PHE A 143 2.65 11.74 -7.15
CA PHE A 143 2.48 11.26 -5.79
C PHE A 143 3.58 10.25 -5.48
N VAL A 144 4.42 10.59 -4.53
CA VAL A 144 5.56 9.77 -4.11
C VAL A 144 5.22 9.10 -2.78
N ARG A 145 5.23 7.77 -2.77
CA ARG A 145 5.13 6.96 -1.55
C ARG A 145 6.53 6.62 -1.07
N LEU A 146 6.83 6.99 0.16
CA LEU A 146 8.09 6.67 0.83
C LEU A 146 7.98 5.40 1.68
N SER A 147 6.79 5.16 2.23
CA SER A 147 6.43 3.92 2.92
C SER A 147 4.91 3.72 2.82
N ASP A 148 4.41 2.60 3.35
CA ASP A 148 2.98 2.31 3.45
C ASP A 148 2.19 3.45 4.13
N THR A 149 2.85 4.26 4.98
CA THR A 149 2.21 5.30 5.79
C THR A 149 2.66 6.72 5.48
N LYS A 150 3.75 6.89 4.71
CA LYS A 150 4.33 8.20 4.38
C LYS A 150 4.27 8.45 2.89
N ARG A 151 3.73 9.60 2.51
CA ARG A 151 3.62 10.05 1.12
C ARG A 151 3.84 11.55 1.02
N MET A 152 4.19 11.96 -0.19
CA MET A 152 4.37 13.34 -0.59
C MET A 152 3.75 13.55 -1.96
N ALA A 153 3.30 14.76 -2.24
CA ALA A 153 2.82 15.17 -3.55
C ALA A 153 3.60 16.41 -3.98
N GLY A 154 3.94 16.48 -5.27
CA GLY A 154 4.69 17.60 -5.80
C GLY A 154 4.96 17.46 -7.28
N LYS A 155 5.51 18.49 -7.89
CA LYS A 155 5.97 18.45 -9.28
C LYS A 155 7.41 17.94 -9.32
N VAL A 156 7.69 16.97 -10.19
CA VAL A 156 9.07 16.53 -10.40
C VAL A 156 9.82 17.59 -11.19
N GLU A 157 10.96 18.04 -10.66
CA GLU A 157 11.84 18.97 -11.32
C GLU A 157 13.05 18.23 -11.91
N GLY A 158 13.47 18.61 -13.13
CA GLY A 158 14.67 18.05 -13.78
C GLY A 158 14.55 16.62 -14.32
N LEU A 159 13.51 15.87 -13.99
CA LEU A 159 13.27 14.51 -14.49
C LEU A 159 12.19 14.53 -15.58
N THR A 160 12.58 14.68 -16.84
CA THR A 160 11.67 14.62 -18.00
C THR A 160 11.51 13.20 -18.55
N GLU A 161 12.53 12.37 -18.33
CA GLU A 161 12.63 11.00 -18.84
C GLU A 161 13.14 10.10 -17.72
N PHE A 162 12.59 8.90 -17.65
CA PHE A 162 13.02 7.86 -16.73
C PHE A 162 13.85 6.83 -17.49
N LYS A 163 15.09 6.64 -17.05
CA LYS A 163 16.04 5.72 -17.66
C LYS A 163 16.15 4.46 -16.84
N LEU A 164 16.17 3.32 -17.53
CA LEU A 164 16.30 2.01 -16.90
C LEU A 164 17.13 1.07 -17.77
N LYS A 165 18.00 0.32 -17.11
CA LYS A 165 18.78 -0.75 -17.72
C LYS A 165 18.02 -2.07 -17.63
N THR A 166 17.58 -2.57 -18.78
CA THR A 166 16.88 -3.85 -18.90
C THR A 166 17.81 -4.96 -19.37
N ALA A 167 17.32 -6.20 -19.38
CA ALA A 167 18.05 -7.33 -19.99
C ALA A 167 18.28 -7.16 -21.50
N PHE A 168 17.49 -6.32 -22.17
CA PHE A 168 17.55 -6.10 -23.63
C PHE A 168 18.31 -4.82 -24.00
N GLY A 169 18.82 -4.07 -23.02
CA GLY A 169 19.52 -2.81 -23.21
C GLY A 169 18.94 -1.67 -22.37
N GLU A 170 19.41 -0.46 -22.64
CA GLU A 170 18.92 0.75 -21.98
C GLU A 170 17.59 1.19 -22.61
N VAL A 171 16.61 1.45 -21.76
CA VAL A 171 15.29 1.95 -22.13
C VAL A 171 15.10 3.32 -21.47
N THR A 172 14.62 4.27 -22.27
CA THR A 172 14.29 5.62 -21.79
C THR A 172 12.80 5.85 -22.05
N VAL A 173 12.06 6.17 -20.99
CA VAL A 173 10.61 6.38 -21.04
C VAL A 173 10.30 7.82 -20.63
N PRO A 174 9.60 8.62 -21.44
CA PRO A 174 9.19 9.96 -21.03
C PRO A 174 8.30 9.90 -19.78
N MET A 175 8.51 10.79 -18.81
CA MET A 175 7.68 10.83 -17.60
C MET A 175 6.20 11.07 -17.90
N SER A 176 5.88 11.74 -19.01
CA SER A 176 4.50 11.94 -19.48
C SER A 176 3.78 10.64 -19.87
N GLU A 177 4.53 9.60 -20.24
CA GLU A 177 3.98 8.29 -20.64
C GLU A 177 3.87 7.31 -19.46
N ILE A 178 4.37 7.71 -18.29
CA ILE A 178 4.44 6.85 -17.10
C ILE A 178 3.18 7.05 -16.24
N ALA A 179 2.44 5.96 -16.02
CA ALA A 179 1.33 5.93 -15.07
C ALA A 179 1.84 5.74 -13.63
N GLY A 180 2.90 4.95 -13.46
CA GLY A 180 3.59 4.81 -12.19
C GLY A 180 4.91 4.07 -12.29
N ILE A 181 5.71 4.22 -11.24
CA ILE A 181 6.99 3.56 -11.05
C ILE A 181 6.97 2.89 -9.69
N LYS A 182 7.24 1.58 -9.64
CA LYS A 182 7.46 0.82 -8.42
C LYS A 182 8.96 0.57 -8.28
N PHE A 183 9.55 1.01 -7.18
CA PHE A 183 10.95 0.75 -6.87
C PHE A 183 11.08 -0.50 -5.99
N HIS A 184 12.29 -1.03 -5.90
CA HIS A 184 12.68 -2.13 -5.00
C HIS A 184 11.81 -3.38 -5.18
N THR A 185 11.61 -3.78 -6.44
CA THR A 185 10.76 -4.93 -6.80
C THR A 185 11.46 -6.28 -6.64
N SER A 186 12.78 -6.29 -6.46
CA SER A 186 13.59 -7.47 -6.14
C SER A 186 14.83 -7.08 -5.35
N SER A 187 15.63 -8.07 -4.93
CA SER A 187 16.92 -7.90 -4.24
C SER A 187 18.02 -7.16 -5.02
N ASP A 188 17.78 -6.85 -6.29
CA ASP A 188 18.76 -6.26 -7.21
C ASP A 188 18.40 -4.80 -7.54
N ASP A 189 17.64 -4.14 -6.65
CA ASP A 189 17.15 -2.76 -6.81
C ASP A 189 16.39 -2.50 -8.11
N LYS A 190 15.69 -3.51 -8.64
CA LYS A 190 14.90 -3.38 -9.87
C LYS A 190 13.67 -2.49 -9.63
N ALA A 191 13.36 -1.65 -10.61
CA ALA A 191 12.13 -0.92 -10.71
C ALA A 191 11.23 -1.50 -11.81
N VAL A 192 9.93 -1.39 -11.61
CA VAL A 192 8.90 -1.65 -12.62
C VAL A 192 8.23 -0.33 -12.97
N VAL A 193 8.28 0.02 -14.25
CA VAL A 193 7.58 1.17 -14.81
C VAL A 193 6.33 0.63 -15.49
N ILE A 194 5.17 1.19 -15.13
CA ILE A 194 3.90 0.94 -15.81
C ILE A 194 3.54 2.20 -16.59
N MET A 195 3.35 2.03 -17.89
CA MET A 195 3.02 3.10 -18.82
C MET A 195 1.50 3.35 -18.85
N ASN A 196 1.08 4.50 -19.36
CA ASN A 196 -0.34 4.87 -19.46
C ASN A 196 -1.15 3.89 -20.31
N ASN A 197 -0.53 3.29 -21.32
CA ASN A 197 -1.14 2.26 -22.15
C ASN A 197 -1.28 0.88 -21.47
N GLY A 198 -0.81 0.73 -20.23
CA GLY A 198 -0.86 -0.52 -19.46
C GLY A 198 0.33 -1.45 -19.68
N ASP A 199 1.23 -1.14 -20.61
CA ASP A 199 2.48 -1.88 -20.77
C ASP A 199 3.39 -1.67 -19.56
N SER A 200 4.26 -2.65 -19.30
CA SER A 200 5.20 -2.58 -18.21
C SER A 200 6.61 -2.92 -18.65
N VAL A 201 7.59 -2.21 -18.07
CA VAL A 201 9.01 -2.47 -18.29
C VAL A 201 9.71 -2.62 -16.94
N THR A 202 10.53 -3.65 -16.81
CA THR A 202 11.30 -3.92 -15.59
C THR A 202 12.79 -3.75 -15.87
N GLY A 203 13.51 -3.05 -14.99
CA GLY A 203 14.94 -2.81 -15.13
C GLY A 203 15.56 -2.20 -13.89
N ILE A 204 16.87 -1.98 -13.92
CA ILE A 204 17.57 -1.24 -12.88
C ILE A 204 17.44 0.25 -13.21
N PRO A 205 16.83 1.08 -12.35
CA PRO A 205 16.65 2.49 -12.63
C PRO A 205 18.00 3.23 -12.61
N ASP A 206 18.23 4.11 -13.58
CA ASP A 206 19.38 5.01 -13.62
C ASP A 206 18.94 6.41 -13.17
N ILE A 207 18.80 6.55 -11.85
CA ILE A 207 18.36 7.78 -11.20
C ILE A 207 19.12 7.98 -9.90
N THR A 208 19.69 9.18 -9.72
CA THR A 208 20.45 9.52 -8.50
C THR A 208 19.54 10.03 -7.40
N ALA A 209 18.60 10.93 -7.74
CA ALA A 209 17.67 11.53 -6.81
C ALA A 209 16.41 12.05 -7.51
N VAL A 210 15.34 12.23 -6.76
CA VAL A 210 14.07 12.82 -7.23
C VAL A 210 13.86 14.16 -6.54
N GLU A 211 14.02 15.26 -7.30
CA GLU A 211 13.70 16.61 -6.83
C GLU A 211 12.19 16.87 -7.00
N LEU A 212 11.50 17.12 -5.89
CA LEU A 212 10.10 17.50 -5.86
C LEU A 212 9.93 18.95 -5.41
N THR A 213 9.16 19.71 -6.18
CA THR A 213 8.60 20.98 -5.71
C THR A 213 7.23 20.74 -5.10
N THR A 214 7.12 21.00 -3.81
CA THR A 214 5.93 20.86 -2.97
C THR A 214 5.39 22.24 -2.56
N ASP A 215 4.24 22.28 -1.90
CA ASP A 215 3.63 23.51 -1.38
C ASP A 215 4.47 24.19 -0.28
N TRP A 216 5.24 23.41 0.48
CA TRP A 216 6.12 23.93 1.53
C TRP A 216 7.57 24.17 1.09
N GLY A 217 7.92 23.84 -0.16
CA GLY A 217 9.26 24.07 -0.72
C GLY A 217 9.78 22.92 -1.57
N LYS A 218 11.11 22.83 -1.67
CA LYS A 218 11.77 21.77 -2.45
C LYS A 218 12.20 20.63 -1.55
N ALA A 219 12.05 19.40 -2.04
CA ALA A 219 12.52 18.18 -1.41
C ALA A 219 13.41 17.42 -2.40
N ASP A 220 14.55 16.94 -1.93
CA ASP A 220 15.39 16.02 -2.67
C ASP A 220 15.30 14.64 -1.98
N ILE A 221 14.99 13.60 -2.74
CA ILE A 221 14.64 12.29 -2.20
C ILE A 221 15.47 11.21 -2.89
N ASP A 222 16.25 10.48 -2.10
CA ASP A 222 17.01 9.35 -2.61
C ASP A 222 16.07 8.21 -3.04
N PRO A 223 16.31 7.55 -4.19
CA PRO A 223 15.45 6.48 -4.70
C PRO A 223 15.31 5.29 -3.75
N GLU A 224 16.30 5.07 -2.87
CA GLU A 224 16.25 4.03 -1.84
C GLU A 224 15.08 4.22 -0.85
N PHE A 225 14.65 5.47 -0.62
CA PHE A 225 13.53 5.79 0.25
C PHE A 225 12.19 5.88 -0.48
N ILE A 226 12.18 5.71 -1.81
CA ILE A 226 10.97 5.76 -2.62
C ILE A 226 10.45 4.34 -2.81
N GLN A 227 9.22 4.09 -2.37
CA GLN A 227 8.53 2.83 -2.69
C GLN A 227 7.87 2.89 -4.07
N SER A 228 7.23 4.01 -4.40
CA SER A 228 6.58 4.19 -5.70
C SER A 228 6.32 5.67 -6.02
N ILE A 229 6.27 5.99 -7.30
CA ILE A 229 5.80 7.28 -7.84
C ILE A 229 4.57 6.99 -8.69
N THR A 230 3.49 7.75 -8.54
CA THR A 230 2.28 7.58 -9.34
C THR A 230 1.75 8.91 -9.85
N SER A 231 1.06 8.88 -10.98
CA SER A 231 0.42 10.07 -11.57
C SER A 231 -0.84 10.50 -10.80
N THR A 232 -1.44 9.61 -9.99
CA THR A 232 -2.65 9.89 -9.21
C THR A 232 -2.48 9.47 -7.75
N SER A 233 -3.17 10.15 -6.83
CA SER A 233 -3.07 9.93 -5.38
C SER A 233 -3.65 8.57 -4.94
N GLY A 234 -4.67 8.10 -5.68
CA GLY A 234 -5.34 6.84 -5.44
C GLY A 234 -4.62 5.64 -6.05
N ALA A 235 -3.64 5.85 -6.94
CA ALA A 235 -2.95 4.77 -7.60
C ALA A 235 -2.07 3.97 -6.64
N LYS A 236 -2.12 2.65 -6.76
CA LYS A 236 -1.36 1.70 -5.94
C LYS A 236 -0.86 0.54 -6.78
N PHE A 237 0.37 0.14 -6.53
CA PHE A 237 0.94 -1.08 -7.08
C PHE A 237 0.50 -2.29 -6.25
N ARG A 238 0.13 -3.37 -6.93
CA ARG A 238 -0.08 -4.69 -6.33
C ARG A 238 0.61 -5.75 -7.17
N GLN A 239 0.92 -6.88 -6.55
CA GLN A 239 1.33 -8.08 -7.27
C GLN A 239 0.10 -8.92 -7.57
N ASP A 240 -0.01 -9.41 -8.80
CA ASP A 240 -1.08 -10.31 -9.20
C ASP A 240 -0.49 -11.53 -9.91
N ASN A 241 -1.13 -12.68 -9.74
CA ASN A 241 -0.70 -13.91 -10.39
C ASN A 241 -1.40 -14.03 -11.74
N THR A 242 -0.65 -13.79 -12.80
CA THR A 242 -1.15 -13.90 -14.18
C THR A 242 -0.77 -15.25 -14.77
N ASP A 243 -1.31 -15.60 -15.94
CA ASP A 243 -0.88 -16.79 -16.71
C ASP A 243 0.63 -16.78 -17.05
N PHE A 244 1.29 -15.63 -16.87
CA PHE A 244 2.71 -15.42 -17.09
C PHE A 244 3.50 -15.22 -15.79
N GLY A 245 2.95 -15.63 -14.65
CA GLY A 245 3.55 -15.52 -13.32
C GLY A 245 3.18 -14.23 -12.58
N VAL A 246 3.88 -13.98 -11.48
CA VAL A 246 3.66 -12.84 -10.60
C VAL A 246 4.10 -11.55 -11.29
N ARG A 247 3.17 -10.61 -11.47
CA ARG A 247 3.42 -9.32 -12.11
C ARG A 247 2.96 -8.17 -11.24
N TRP A 248 3.67 -7.05 -11.35
CA TRP A 248 3.22 -5.79 -10.76
C TRP A 248 2.15 -5.17 -11.65
N ILE A 249 1.03 -4.78 -11.05
CA ILE A 249 -0.10 -4.10 -11.69
C ILE A 249 -0.35 -2.79 -10.95
N LEU A 250 -0.64 -1.72 -11.70
CA LEU A 250 -1.07 -0.45 -11.14
C LEU A 250 -2.60 -0.40 -11.08
N ASN A 251 -3.17 -0.43 -9.89
CA ASN A 251 -4.57 -0.09 -9.69
C ASN A 251 -4.67 1.42 -9.58
N THR A 252 -5.30 2.09 -10.54
CA THR A 252 -5.38 3.56 -10.61
C THR A 252 -6.47 4.13 -9.69
N GLY A 253 -7.20 3.27 -8.98
CA GLY A 253 -8.35 3.63 -8.15
C GLY A 253 -9.49 4.21 -8.99
N ASN A 254 -10.27 5.13 -8.40
CA ASN A 254 -11.33 5.87 -9.11
C ASN A 254 -10.79 6.92 -10.10
N SER A 255 -9.47 7.03 -10.24
CA SER A 255 -8.85 8.01 -11.15
C SER A 255 -8.63 7.35 -12.50
N LEU A 256 -9.20 7.98 -13.53
CA LEU A 256 -9.01 7.65 -14.93
C LEU A 256 -7.53 7.81 -15.28
N ALA A 257 -6.75 6.74 -15.23
CA ALA A 257 -5.59 6.69 -16.12
C ALA A 257 -6.12 6.58 -17.56
N PRO A 258 -5.58 7.32 -18.53
CA PRO A 258 -5.94 7.17 -19.93
C PRO A 258 -5.50 5.77 -20.38
N GLY A 259 -6.40 4.78 -20.31
CA GLY A 259 -6.08 3.38 -20.58
C GLY A 259 -6.96 2.35 -19.87
N ALA A 260 -7.79 2.74 -18.89
CA ALA A 260 -8.78 1.82 -18.32
C ALA A 260 -9.76 1.37 -19.43
N LEU A 261 -9.73 0.07 -19.75
CA LEU A 261 -10.68 -0.54 -20.68
C LEU A 261 -12.11 -0.19 -20.24
N ARG A 262 -12.84 0.43 -21.16
CA ARG A 262 -14.28 0.65 -21.02
C ARG A 262 -14.97 -0.72 -21.10
N ASN A 263 -15.40 -1.25 -19.96
CA ASN A 263 -16.47 -2.24 -19.91
C ASN A 263 -17.77 -1.54 -19.56
#